data_AF-A0A4R9GFR4-F1
#
_entry.id   AF-A0A4R9GFR4-F1
#
_cell.length_a   1.000
_cell.length_b   1.000
_cell.length_c   1.000
_cell.angle_alpha   90.00
_cell.angle_beta   90.00
_cell.angle_gamma   90.00
#
_symmetry.space_group_name_H-M   'P 1'
#
loop_
_entity.id
_entity.type
_entity.pdbx_description
1 polymer ?
#
loop_
_entity_poly.entity_id
_entity_poly.type
_entity_poly.pdbx_seq_one_letter_code
_entity_poly.pdbx_strand_id
1 'polypeptide(L)'
;MKVDFIFPSPQDLPVRNNSEEQDPSQPLLAALEWGKENGADSVSFLPIGTEGWSEISRWEQFPLRMEIVQNKKALSDLLPPLVFQNRLLLWTHSREPEIADTFFLVSERIKKFREQASELLELPISSFPKVSWTEDSEGASILLSDLWESRKGSRIRSKNFILPEAFLFASSAQRDRIPELRWTELEDETITLVGDFISRRSLGKYGHVLQALSSSEITKENPNTRAHHPRKIFSVPFQLLLSAAISAEAWERLVSYCLEERPPKAAIAERLKAWTEKQPETESDSGIHSLFEERTILLVDKFTGRNDRKLPDFLEKEFRKTEETRKRKRETRLREIEEELLPRQLLLVEAQSKFEGSHNDRKLWEEFGNKCRQKLESLLSEQRNLSQEGSSSNGRKAEDWDHLV
;
A
#
# COMPACT_ATOMS: atom_id res chain seq x y z
N MET A 1 23.77 -13.65 1.76
CA MET A 1 24.04 -13.05 0.44
C MET A 1 23.51 -11.63 0.55
N LYS A 2 24.36 -10.61 0.41
CA LYS A 2 23.88 -9.22 0.35
C LYS A 2 23.04 -9.08 -0.90
N VAL A 3 21.88 -8.47 -0.76
CA VAL A 3 20.96 -8.26 -1.87
C VAL A 3 21.15 -6.80 -2.25
N ASP A 4 22.01 -6.56 -3.23
CA ASP A 4 22.41 -5.20 -3.57
C ASP A 4 21.36 -4.58 -4.50
N PHE A 5 20.72 -3.52 -4.00
CA PHE A 5 19.96 -2.57 -4.79
C PHE A 5 20.87 -1.43 -5.17
N ILE A 6 20.91 -1.12 -6.45
CA ILE A 6 21.62 0.04 -6.93
C ILE A 6 20.58 1.02 -7.47
N PHE A 7 20.52 2.18 -6.83
CA PHE A 7 19.74 3.32 -7.29
C PHE A 7 20.67 4.27 -8.05
N PRO A 8 20.19 4.89 -9.13
CA PRO A 8 20.94 5.92 -9.81
C PRO A 8 21.05 7.14 -8.89
N SER A 9 22.24 7.71 -8.84
CA SER A 9 22.46 9.04 -8.28
C SER A 9 21.80 10.09 -9.18
N PRO A 10 21.46 11.28 -8.67
CA PRO A 10 20.88 12.36 -9.50
C PRO A 10 21.76 12.80 -10.69
N GLN A 11 23.03 12.43 -10.70
CA GLN A 11 24.00 12.71 -11.77
C GLN A 11 24.11 11.58 -12.80
N ASP A 12 23.63 10.39 -12.47
CA ASP A 12 23.82 9.18 -13.29
C ASP A 12 22.87 9.13 -14.49
N LEU A 13 21.72 9.79 -14.38
CA LEU A 13 20.69 9.80 -15.42
C LEU A 13 20.32 11.22 -15.83
N PRO A 14 20.13 11.48 -17.12
CA PRO A 14 19.69 12.79 -17.59
C PRO A 14 18.27 13.08 -17.07
N VAL A 15 18.14 14.16 -16.29
CA VAL A 15 16.83 14.66 -15.88
C VAL A 15 16.16 15.31 -17.09
N ARG A 16 14.95 14.84 -17.44
CA ARG A 16 14.12 15.51 -18.44
C ARG A 16 13.80 16.91 -17.95
N ASN A 17 14.45 17.91 -18.53
CA ASN A 17 14.06 19.30 -18.35
C ASN A 17 12.88 19.57 -19.29
N ASN A 18 11.86 20.28 -18.81
CA ASN A 18 10.67 20.69 -19.61
C ASN A 18 10.99 21.64 -20.78
N SER A 19 12.27 21.81 -21.14
CA SER A 19 12.72 22.50 -22.33
C SER A 19 12.59 21.58 -23.55
N GLU A 20 12.04 22.13 -24.63
CA GLU A 20 11.65 21.46 -25.88
C GLU A 20 12.73 20.54 -26.50
N GLU A 21 12.25 19.51 -27.22
CA GLU A 21 12.99 18.60 -28.13
C GLU A 21 14.09 17.69 -27.54
N GLN A 22 13.81 16.97 -26.45
CA GLN A 22 14.58 15.75 -26.14
C GLN A 22 13.99 14.54 -26.86
N ASP A 23 14.81 13.86 -27.67
CA ASP A 23 14.47 12.56 -28.25
C ASP A 23 14.01 11.60 -27.13
N PRO A 24 12.78 11.07 -27.19
CA PRO A 24 12.25 10.22 -26.14
C PRO A 24 13.05 8.94 -25.90
N SER A 25 13.95 8.56 -26.83
CA SER A 25 14.85 7.43 -26.70
C SER A 25 16.08 7.69 -25.81
N GLN A 26 16.49 8.95 -25.59
CA GLN A 26 17.71 9.28 -24.83
C GLN A 26 17.67 8.86 -23.35
N PRO A 27 16.60 9.13 -22.57
CA PRO A 27 16.53 8.70 -21.16
C PRO A 27 16.54 7.17 -21.03
N LEU A 28 15.94 6.48 -22.01
CA LEU A 28 15.92 5.03 -22.05
C LEU A 28 17.30 4.45 -22.34
N LEU A 29 18.02 5.02 -23.32
CA LEU A 29 19.40 4.63 -23.62
C LEU A 29 20.30 4.81 -22.40
N ALA A 30 20.22 5.97 -21.75
CA ALA A 30 20.98 6.25 -20.53
C ALA A 30 20.66 5.25 -19.41
N ALA A 31 19.38 4.90 -19.20
CA ALA A 31 18.97 3.90 -18.21
C ALA A 31 19.51 2.49 -18.52
N LEU A 32 19.56 2.11 -19.80
CA LEU A 32 20.10 0.82 -20.24
C LEU A 32 21.62 0.74 -20.10
N GLU A 33 22.33 1.81 -20.50
CA GLU A 33 23.77 1.93 -20.33
C GLU A 33 24.15 1.90 -18.85
N TRP A 34 23.49 2.73 -18.03
CA TRP A 34 23.66 2.75 -16.59
C TRP A 34 23.38 1.37 -15.96
N GLY A 35 22.29 0.71 -16.37
CA GLY A 35 21.97 -0.64 -15.89
C GLY A 35 23.07 -1.65 -16.20
N LYS A 36 23.63 -1.59 -17.41
CA LYS A 36 24.73 -2.46 -17.85
C LYS A 36 26.02 -2.20 -17.07
N GLU A 37 26.37 -0.94 -16.84
CA GLU A 37 27.53 -0.55 -16.02
C GLU A 37 27.42 -1.06 -14.59
N ASN A 38 26.19 -1.16 -14.07
CA ASN A 38 25.89 -1.66 -12.74
C ASN A 38 25.58 -3.18 -12.70
N GLY A 39 25.96 -3.93 -13.74
CA GLY A 39 25.91 -5.40 -13.75
C GLY A 39 24.58 -6.03 -14.16
N ALA A 40 23.68 -5.28 -14.80
CA ALA A 40 22.45 -5.85 -15.35
C ALA A 40 22.71 -6.58 -16.68
N ASP A 41 22.29 -7.84 -16.75
CA ASP A 41 22.28 -8.67 -17.97
C ASP A 41 20.88 -8.74 -18.62
N SER A 42 19.87 -8.31 -17.86
CA SER A 42 18.47 -8.47 -18.21
C SER A 42 17.63 -7.27 -17.80
N VAL A 43 16.45 -7.16 -18.39
CA VAL A 43 15.49 -6.08 -18.13
C VAL A 43 14.10 -6.64 -17.86
N SER A 44 13.42 -6.05 -16.89
CA SER A 44 11.99 -6.28 -16.63
C SER A 44 11.23 -4.96 -16.63
N PHE A 45 10.03 -4.99 -17.20
CA PHE A 45 9.13 -3.85 -17.27
C PHE A 45 8.02 -4.00 -16.26
N LEU A 46 7.98 -3.11 -15.27
CA LEU A 46 7.03 -3.16 -14.18
C LEU A 46 6.10 -1.94 -14.21
N PRO A 47 4.77 -2.14 -14.20
CA PRO A 47 3.83 -1.05 -13.97
C PRO A 47 4.06 -0.42 -12.59
N ILE A 48 3.93 0.90 -12.48
CA ILE A 48 4.10 1.57 -11.18
C ILE A 48 2.93 1.19 -10.25
N GLY A 49 3.24 1.00 -8.97
CA GLY A 49 2.23 0.61 -7.97
C GLY A 49 1.83 -0.87 -8.06
N THR A 50 2.61 -1.69 -8.76
CA THR A 50 2.44 -3.15 -8.75
C THR A 50 2.78 -3.70 -7.36
N GLU A 51 1.88 -4.47 -6.74
CA GLU A 51 2.17 -5.13 -5.47
C GLU A 51 2.98 -6.42 -5.66
N GLY A 52 3.77 -6.75 -4.64
CA GLY A 52 4.43 -8.06 -4.56
C GLY A 52 5.50 -8.29 -5.62
N TRP A 53 6.02 -7.25 -6.28
CA TRP A 53 7.13 -7.44 -7.21
C TRP A 53 8.43 -7.87 -6.53
N SER A 54 8.52 -7.68 -5.21
CA SER A 54 9.49 -8.31 -4.31
C SER A 54 9.59 -9.84 -4.43
N GLU A 55 8.59 -10.51 -5.00
CA GLU A 55 8.59 -11.93 -5.36
C GLU A 55 9.09 -12.16 -6.80
N ILE A 56 10.32 -11.72 -7.05
CA ILE A 56 10.90 -11.39 -8.37
C ILE A 56 10.90 -12.54 -9.39
N SER A 57 10.77 -13.78 -8.93
CA SER A 57 10.74 -14.99 -9.77
C SER A 57 9.55 -15.06 -10.74
N ARG A 58 8.51 -14.22 -10.55
CA ARG A 58 7.29 -14.27 -11.36
C ARG A 58 7.26 -13.31 -12.55
N TRP A 59 8.22 -12.39 -12.69
CA TRP A 59 8.16 -11.36 -13.73
C TRP A 59 8.88 -11.75 -15.01
N GLU A 60 8.32 -11.29 -16.13
CA GLU A 60 8.95 -11.44 -17.45
C GLU A 60 10.33 -10.79 -17.45
N GLN A 61 11.32 -11.59 -17.84
CA GLN A 61 12.71 -11.18 -17.95
C GLN A 61 13.10 -11.23 -19.42
N PHE A 62 13.64 -10.12 -19.91
CA PHE A 62 14.14 -10.00 -21.27
C PHE A 62 15.65 -9.80 -21.24
N PRO A 63 16.39 -10.28 -22.26
CA PRO A 63 17.79 -9.91 -22.38
C PRO A 63 17.90 -8.40 -22.59
N LEU A 64 18.95 -7.79 -22.03
CA LEU A 64 19.20 -6.34 -22.14
C LEU A 64 19.60 -5.98 -23.58
N ARG A 65 18.60 -5.83 -24.47
CA ARG A 65 18.77 -5.49 -25.89
C ARG A 65 17.83 -4.37 -26.30
N MET A 66 18.37 -3.32 -26.92
CA MET A 66 17.66 -2.11 -27.35
C MET A 66 16.34 -2.37 -28.11
N GLU A 67 16.36 -3.34 -29.03
CA GLU A 67 15.25 -3.69 -29.92
C GLU A 67 14.01 -4.22 -29.18
N ILE A 68 14.21 -4.85 -28.01
CA ILE A 68 13.14 -5.41 -27.18
C ILE A 68 12.48 -4.31 -26.35
N VAL A 69 13.27 -3.32 -25.94
CA VAL A 69 12.87 -2.23 -25.05
C VAL A 69 12.06 -1.17 -25.80
N GLN A 70 12.46 -0.83 -27.03
CA GLN A 70 11.75 0.15 -27.85
C GLN A 70 10.36 -0.33 -28.31
N ASN A 71 10.12 -1.64 -28.37
CA ASN A 71 8.94 -2.20 -29.03
C ASN A 71 7.73 -2.45 -28.12
N LYS A 72 7.78 -2.21 -26.80
CA LYS A 72 6.75 -2.81 -25.92
C LYS A 72 5.95 -1.93 -24.97
N LYS A 73 6.42 -0.84 -24.35
CA LYS A 73 5.62 -0.14 -23.32
C LYS A 73 5.97 1.34 -23.18
N ALA A 74 4.98 2.17 -22.85
CA ALA A 74 5.20 3.56 -22.46
C ALA A 74 5.93 3.60 -21.11
N LEU A 75 7.15 4.10 -21.09
CA LEU A 75 7.96 4.20 -19.87
C LEU A 75 7.48 5.36 -19.02
N SER A 76 7.59 5.19 -17.70
CA SER A 76 7.26 6.22 -16.73
C SER A 76 8.51 6.78 -16.10
N ASP A 77 8.55 8.12 -16.00
CA ASP A 77 9.65 8.87 -15.40
C ASP A 77 9.36 9.25 -13.94
N LEU A 78 8.24 8.78 -13.37
CA LEU A 78 7.85 9.10 -11.99
C LEU A 78 8.83 8.53 -10.96
N LEU A 79 9.48 7.42 -11.31
CA LEU A 79 10.42 6.72 -10.45
C LEU A 79 11.72 6.49 -11.22
N PRO A 80 12.89 6.65 -10.57
CA PRO A 80 14.15 6.29 -11.19
C PRO A 80 14.20 4.78 -11.44
N PRO A 81 14.83 4.32 -12.54
CA PRO A 81 15.07 2.89 -12.74
C PRO A 81 15.96 2.34 -11.61
N LEU A 82 15.97 1.03 -11.42
CA LEU A 82 16.84 0.39 -10.41
C LEU A 82 17.46 -0.89 -10.94
N VAL A 83 18.66 -1.19 -10.46
CA VAL A 83 19.28 -2.51 -10.68
C VAL A 83 19.06 -3.35 -9.43
N PHE A 84 18.54 -4.55 -9.66
CA PHE A 84 18.39 -5.59 -8.66
C PHE A 84 19.07 -6.86 -9.16
N GLN A 85 20.06 -7.34 -8.41
CA GLN A 85 20.90 -8.47 -8.82
C GLN A 85 21.51 -8.20 -10.21
N ASN A 86 21.16 -8.98 -11.24
CA ASN A 86 21.59 -8.77 -12.62
C ASN A 86 20.44 -8.31 -13.54
N ARG A 87 19.45 -7.61 -12.96
CA ARG A 87 18.24 -7.19 -13.66
C ARG A 87 17.96 -5.71 -13.47
N LEU A 88 17.85 -4.99 -14.58
CA LEU A 88 17.37 -3.62 -14.64
C LEU A 88 15.84 -3.61 -14.59
N LEU A 89 15.26 -2.88 -13.66
CA LEU A 89 13.82 -2.66 -13.61
C LEU A 89 13.51 -1.29 -14.20
N LEU A 90 12.67 -1.30 -15.24
CA LEU A 90 12.15 -0.10 -15.88
C LEU A 90 10.66 0.03 -15.57
N TRP A 91 10.24 1.24 -15.23
CA TRP A 91 8.86 1.53 -14.88
C TRP A 91 8.05 1.85 -16.12
N THR A 92 6.82 1.34 -16.18
CA THR A 92 5.91 1.58 -17.30
C THR A 92 4.62 2.19 -16.82
N HIS A 93 4.07 3.11 -17.60
CA HIS A 93 2.67 3.49 -17.46
C HIS A 93 1.77 2.35 -17.94
N SER A 94 0.71 2.06 -17.21
CA SER A 94 -0.46 1.38 -17.78
C SER A 94 -1.23 2.33 -18.70
N ARG A 95 -2.13 1.77 -19.50
CA ARG A 95 -2.95 2.53 -20.45
C ARG A 95 -4.01 3.43 -19.77
N GLU A 96 -4.18 3.30 -18.45
CA GLU A 96 -5.16 4.06 -17.65
C GLU A 96 -4.42 4.97 -16.66
N PRO A 97 -5.00 6.11 -16.24
CA PRO A 97 -4.37 6.99 -15.26
C PRO A 97 -4.11 6.22 -13.95
N GLU A 98 -2.87 6.21 -13.47
CA GLU A 98 -2.48 5.35 -12.36
C GLU A 98 -2.68 6.03 -11.00
N ILE A 99 -2.90 5.21 -9.98
CA ILE A 99 -2.84 5.62 -8.56
C ILE A 99 -1.51 6.34 -8.29
N ALA A 100 -0.42 5.89 -8.94
CA ALA A 100 0.90 6.49 -8.84
C ALA A 100 0.98 7.93 -9.36
N ASP A 101 0.51 8.20 -10.59
CA ASP A 101 0.50 9.57 -11.13
C ASP A 101 -0.25 10.52 -10.19
N THR A 102 -1.39 10.05 -9.70
CA THR A 102 -2.25 10.80 -8.78
C THR A 102 -1.56 11.02 -7.45
N PHE A 103 -0.88 10.00 -6.92
CA PHE A 103 -0.09 10.09 -5.69
C PHE A 103 1.03 11.12 -5.80
N PHE A 104 1.83 11.10 -6.88
CA PHE A 104 2.95 12.02 -7.03
C PHE A 104 2.49 13.48 -7.20
N LEU A 105 1.35 13.71 -7.87
CA LEU A 105 0.74 15.04 -7.91
C LEU A 105 0.34 15.53 -6.51
N VAL A 106 -0.29 14.68 -5.70
CA VAL A 106 -0.64 15.02 -4.31
C VAL A 106 0.62 15.24 -3.48
N SER A 107 1.65 14.41 -3.64
CA SER A 107 2.93 14.53 -2.93
C SER A 107 3.62 15.86 -3.22
N GLU A 108 3.63 16.31 -4.47
CA GLU A 108 4.12 17.63 -4.86
C GLU A 108 3.33 18.78 -4.22
N ARG A 109 2.01 18.62 -4.02
CA ARG A 109 1.20 19.60 -3.27
C ARG A 109 1.59 19.64 -1.80
N ILE A 110 1.78 18.48 -1.17
CA ILE A 110 2.24 18.38 0.22
C ILE A 110 3.57 19.11 0.38
N LYS A 111 4.54 18.84 -0.51
CA LYS A 111 5.84 19.52 -0.51
C LYS A 111 5.69 21.03 -0.49
N LYS A 112 4.91 21.59 -1.44
CA LYS A 112 4.68 23.03 -1.54
C LYS A 112 4.06 23.62 -0.28
N PHE A 113 3.03 22.98 0.28
CA PHE A 113 2.39 23.47 1.50
C PHE A 113 3.31 23.40 2.72
N ARG A 114 4.14 22.36 2.83
CA ARG A 114 5.10 22.22 3.92
C ARG A 114 6.24 23.23 3.83
N GLU A 115 6.75 23.49 2.63
CA GLU A 115 7.73 24.56 2.37
C GLU A 115 7.14 25.93 2.73
N GLN A 116 5.92 26.23 2.28
CA GLN A 116 5.22 27.47 2.66
C GLN A 116 4.98 27.58 4.16
N ALA A 117 4.57 26.49 4.83
CA ALA A 117 4.39 26.48 6.28
C ALA A 117 5.73 26.68 7.01
N SER A 118 6.82 26.10 6.51
CA SER A 118 8.17 26.29 7.04
C SER A 118 8.58 27.76 7.00
N GLU A 119 8.32 28.43 5.87
CA GLU A 119 8.58 29.87 5.70
C GLU A 119 7.70 30.74 6.59
N LEU A 120 6.38 30.48 6.62
CA LEU A 120 5.42 31.30 7.36
C LEU A 120 5.56 31.17 8.88
N LEU A 121 5.91 29.98 9.36
CA LEU A 121 6.08 29.71 10.80
C LEU A 121 7.53 29.90 11.25
N GLU A 122 8.47 30.04 10.31
CA GLU A 122 9.93 30.05 10.55
C GLU A 122 10.40 28.83 11.36
N LEU A 123 9.82 27.68 11.06
CA LEU A 123 10.15 26.40 11.69
C LEU A 123 10.77 25.46 10.66
N PRO A 124 11.78 24.66 11.05
CA PRO A 124 12.41 23.71 10.14
C PRO A 124 11.49 22.50 9.90
N ILE A 125 10.56 22.64 8.95
CA ILE A 125 9.62 21.59 8.57
C ILE A 125 10.19 20.84 7.37
N SER A 126 10.34 19.53 7.48
CA SER A 126 10.80 18.68 6.38
C SER A 126 9.84 18.78 5.18
N SER A 127 10.37 18.77 3.95
CA SER A 127 9.57 18.86 2.73
C SER A 127 8.53 17.75 2.59
N PHE A 128 8.77 16.57 3.18
CA PHE A 128 7.84 15.45 3.16
C PHE A 128 7.61 14.88 4.55
N PRO A 129 6.41 14.34 4.84
CA PRO A 129 6.21 13.43 5.95
C PRO A 129 6.99 12.13 5.68
N LYS A 130 7.23 11.36 6.74
CA LYS A 130 7.89 10.07 6.66
C LYS A 130 6.91 8.93 6.93
N VAL A 131 7.16 7.79 6.31
CA VAL A 131 6.36 6.58 6.47
C VAL A 131 7.29 5.41 6.71
N SER A 132 6.92 4.59 7.67
CA SER A 132 7.52 3.28 7.93
C SER A 132 6.42 2.23 8.05
N TRP A 133 6.79 0.96 7.87
CA TRP A 133 5.87 -0.15 8.01
C TRP A 133 6.55 -1.33 8.66
N THR A 134 5.73 -2.26 9.16
CA THR A 134 6.21 -3.55 9.65
C THR A 134 5.80 -4.65 8.70
N GLU A 135 6.63 -5.68 8.57
CA GLU A 135 6.35 -6.91 7.81
C GLU A 135 6.60 -8.16 8.67
N ASP A 136 5.87 -9.23 8.35
CA ASP A 136 6.12 -10.55 8.93
C ASP A 136 7.37 -11.21 8.29
N SER A 137 8.32 -11.61 9.13
CA SER A 137 9.67 -12.06 8.75
C SER A 137 9.73 -13.31 7.87
N GLU A 138 8.73 -14.19 7.92
CA GLU A 138 8.64 -15.38 7.06
C GLU A 138 8.31 -15.05 5.58
N GLY A 139 7.92 -13.80 5.31
CA GLY A 139 7.63 -13.28 3.98
C GLY A 139 8.22 -11.90 3.73
N ALA A 140 9.26 -11.51 4.48
CA ALA A 140 9.89 -10.20 4.37
C ALA A 140 10.29 -9.91 2.92
N SER A 141 9.97 -8.71 2.45
CA SER A 141 10.42 -8.23 1.17
C SER A 141 11.96 -8.30 1.15
N ILE A 142 12.48 -9.14 0.25
CA ILE A 142 13.91 -9.23 -0.06
C ILE A 142 14.47 -7.83 -0.38
N LEU A 143 13.60 -6.92 -0.82
CA LEU A 143 13.96 -5.57 -1.25
C LEU A 143 14.42 -4.63 -0.14
N LEU A 144 14.18 -5.00 1.12
CA LEU A 144 14.41 -4.13 2.27
C LEU A 144 15.49 -4.67 3.19
N SER A 145 16.23 -5.72 2.80
CA SER A 145 17.17 -6.44 3.68
C SER A 145 18.11 -5.52 4.46
N ASP A 146 18.54 -4.43 3.81
CA ASP A 146 19.48 -3.43 4.34
C ASP A 146 18.78 -2.13 4.78
N LEU A 147 17.45 -2.06 4.60
CA LEU A 147 16.59 -0.90 4.91
C LEU A 147 15.66 -1.19 6.11
N TRP A 148 15.88 -2.30 6.79
CA TRP A 148 15.23 -2.67 8.04
C TRP A 148 15.92 -2.01 9.24
N GLU A 149 15.13 -1.31 10.07
CA GLU A 149 15.64 -0.58 11.24
C GLU A 149 15.64 -1.45 12.50
N SER A 150 14.61 -2.29 12.68
CA SER A 150 14.49 -3.10 13.89
C SER A 150 13.73 -4.40 13.65
N ARG A 151 14.02 -5.42 14.48
CA ARG A 151 13.34 -6.71 14.49
C ARG A 151 12.80 -7.00 15.89
N LYS A 152 11.51 -7.30 15.98
CA LYS A 152 10.84 -7.73 17.23
C LYS A 152 10.13 -9.05 17.00
N GLY A 153 10.77 -10.13 17.43
CA GLY A 153 10.28 -11.50 17.20
C GLY A 153 10.20 -11.81 15.71
N SER A 154 9.00 -12.18 15.25
CA SER A 154 8.71 -12.47 13.84
C SER A 154 8.39 -11.24 13.00
N ARG A 155 8.42 -10.01 13.55
CA ARG A 155 8.14 -8.78 12.81
C ARG A 155 9.40 -7.95 12.59
N ILE A 156 9.51 -7.34 11.42
CA ILE A 156 10.61 -6.46 11.03
C ILE A 156 10.03 -5.10 10.65
N ARG A 157 10.62 -4.01 11.15
CA ARG A 157 10.20 -2.63 10.86
C ARG A 157 11.17 -1.98 9.90
N SER A 158 10.65 -1.31 8.89
CA SER A 158 11.42 -0.52 7.94
C SER A 158 11.98 0.73 8.61
N LYS A 159 13.04 1.32 8.05
CA LYS A 159 13.41 2.71 8.38
C LYS A 159 12.27 3.68 8.02
N ASN A 160 12.38 4.91 8.52
CA ASN A 160 11.50 6.01 8.14
C ASN A 160 11.90 6.56 6.76
N PHE A 161 11.11 6.24 5.73
CA PHE A 161 11.30 6.76 4.38
C PHE A 161 10.54 8.05 4.18
N ILE A 162 11.04 8.98 3.37
CA ILE A 162 10.22 10.12 2.94
C ILE A 162 9.05 9.63 2.09
N LEU A 163 7.93 10.36 2.09
CA LEU A 163 6.69 9.92 1.45
C LEU A 163 6.84 9.38 0.00
N PRO A 164 7.59 10.03 -0.92
CA PRO A 164 7.85 9.48 -2.26
C PRO A 164 8.58 8.12 -2.25
N GLU A 165 9.61 7.98 -1.43
CA GLU A 165 10.36 6.73 -1.28
C GLU A 165 9.48 5.64 -0.65
N ALA A 166 8.68 6.00 0.35
CA ALA A 166 7.75 5.08 0.97
C ALA A 166 6.74 4.53 -0.04
N PHE A 167 6.26 5.35 -0.98
CA PHE A 167 5.42 4.86 -2.06
C PHE A 167 6.14 3.81 -2.91
N LEU A 168 7.39 4.06 -3.30
CA LEU A 168 8.18 3.09 -4.07
C LEU A 168 8.33 1.75 -3.33
N PHE A 169 8.78 1.80 -2.09
CA PHE A 169 9.13 0.60 -1.33
C PHE A 169 7.92 -0.09 -0.72
N ALA A 170 6.98 0.63 -0.12
CA ALA A 170 5.81 0.01 0.49
C ALA A 170 4.83 -0.53 -0.57
N SER A 171 4.73 0.11 -1.74
CA SER A 171 3.93 -0.44 -2.86
C SER A 171 4.46 -1.78 -3.36
N SER A 172 5.74 -2.07 -3.14
CA SER A 172 6.35 -3.36 -3.54
C SER A 172 5.97 -4.53 -2.64
N ALA A 173 5.52 -4.23 -1.41
CA ALA A 173 5.14 -5.22 -0.43
C ALA A 173 3.70 -5.69 -0.69
N GLN A 174 3.43 -6.96 -0.38
CA GLN A 174 2.06 -7.46 -0.43
C GLN A 174 1.28 -6.88 0.75
N ARG A 175 0.13 -6.27 0.50
CA ARG A 175 -0.76 -5.73 1.54
C ARG A 175 -1.10 -6.73 2.66
N ASP A 176 -1.18 -8.02 2.33
CA ASP A 176 -1.48 -9.09 3.30
C ASP A 176 -0.36 -9.27 4.35
N ARG A 177 0.85 -8.77 4.07
CA ARG A 177 2.07 -8.90 4.90
C ARG A 177 2.41 -7.67 5.71
N ILE A 178 1.67 -6.57 5.55
CA ILE A 178 1.90 -5.34 6.29
C ILE A 178 0.93 -5.28 7.47
N PRO A 179 1.29 -5.75 8.67
CA PRO A 179 0.42 -5.61 9.83
C PRO A 179 0.28 -4.16 10.32
N GLU A 180 1.24 -3.28 10.09
CA GLU A 180 1.18 -1.89 10.56
C GLU A 180 1.83 -0.93 9.56
N LEU A 181 1.14 0.19 9.28
CA LEU A 181 1.69 1.38 8.65
C LEU A 181 1.79 2.51 9.68
N ARG A 182 2.94 3.18 9.70
CA ARG A 182 3.24 4.30 10.58
C ARG A 182 3.55 5.54 9.76
N TRP A 183 2.75 6.58 9.97
CA TRP A 183 2.86 7.88 9.30
C TRP A 183 3.36 8.93 10.28
N THR A 184 4.53 9.49 10.03
CA THR A 184 5.17 10.52 10.84
C THR A 184 5.15 11.85 10.10
N GLU A 185 4.30 12.77 10.56
CA GLU A 185 4.16 14.12 10.00
C GLU A 185 5.38 14.99 10.30
N LEU A 186 5.92 14.91 11.52
CA LEU A 186 7.01 15.75 12.00
C LEU A 186 7.94 14.92 12.90
N GLU A 187 9.25 15.05 12.72
CA GLU A 187 10.24 14.32 13.54
C GLU A 187 10.57 15.06 14.83
N ASP A 188 10.48 16.39 14.81
CA ASP A 188 10.85 17.24 15.93
C ASP A 188 9.69 17.37 16.93
N GLU A 189 9.94 16.91 18.16
CA GLU A 189 8.99 17.00 19.28
C GLU A 189 8.77 18.46 19.74
N THR A 190 9.65 19.40 19.36
CA THR A 190 9.46 20.82 19.67
C THR A 190 8.34 21.46 18.83
N ILE A 191 7.93 20.84 17.73
CA ILE A 191 6.85 21.32 16.83
C ILE A 191 5.52 20.60 17.11
N THR A 192 5.29 20.23 18.37
CA THR A 192 4.08 19.52 18.85
C THR A 192 2.79 20.24 18.50
N LEU A 193 2.73 21.58 18.59
CA LEU A 193 1.51 22.33 18.29
C LEU A 193 1.10 22.27 16.81
N VAL A 194 2.07 22.20 15.89
CA VAL A 194 1.76 22.02 14.46
C VAL A 194 1.29 20.59 14.21
N GLY A 195 1.98 19.60 14.81
CA GLY A 195 1.55 18.21 14.73
C GLY A 195 0.15 17.99 15.29
N ASP A 196 -0.17 18.62 16.42
CA ASP A 196 -1.50 18.61 17.04
C ASP A 196 -2.55 19.16 16.08
N PHE A 197 -2.28 20.30 15.45
CA PHE A 197 -3.16 20.89 14.46
C PHE A 197 -3.39 19.93 13.28
N ILE A 198 -2.32 19.42 12.67
CA ILE A 198 -2.39 18.54 11.49
C ILE A 198 -3.14 17.25 11.83
N SER A 199 -2.84 16.66 12.98
CA SER A 199 -3.48 15.42 13.46
C SER A 199 -4.95 15.63 13.76
N ARG A 200 -5.31 16.69 14.51
CA ARG A 200 -6.73 17.00 14.79
C ARG A 200 -7.50 17.35 13.53
N ARG A 201 -6.91 18.10 12.59
CA ARG A 201 -7.54 18.43 11.32
C ARG A 201 -7.83 17.18 10.51
N SER A 202 -6.81 16.33 10.33
CA SER A 202 -6.91 15.10 9.57
C SER A 202 -7.96 14.15 10.15
N LEU A 203 -7.93 13.94 11.47
CA LEU A 203 -8.84 13.02 12.15
C LEU A 203 -10.24 13.60 12.31
N GLY A 204 -10.37 14.88 12.62
CA GLY A 204 -11.66 15.53 12.76
C GLY A 204 -12.46 15.50 11.47
N LYS A 205 -11.82 15.91 10.36
CA LYS A 205 -12.52 16.00 9.07
C LYS A 205 -12.57 14.68 8.31
N TYR A 206 -11.51 13.86 8.37
CA TYR A 206 -11.38 12.63 7.56
C TYR A 206 -11.09 11.38 8.41
N GLY A 207 -11.37 11.41 9.72
CA GLY A 207 -11.14 10.27 10.60
C GLY A 207 -11.95 9.05 10.21
N HIS A 208 -13.20 9.24 9.78
CA HIS A 208 -14.07 8.18 9.24
C HIS A 208 -13.48 7.52 7.96
N VAL A 209 -12.77 8.28 7.11
CA VAL A 209 -12.03 7.75 5.95
C VAL A 209 -10.81 6.95 6.40
N LEU A 210 -10.01 7.49 7.32
CA LEU A 210 -8.84 6.78 7.85
C LEU A 210 -9.24 5.48 8.57
N GLN A 211 -10.36 5.49 9.30
CA GLN A 211 -10.93 4.30 9.93
C GLN A 211 -11.47 3.30 8.90
N ALA A 212 -11.99 3.75 7.76
CA ALA A 212 -12.39 2.87 6.68
C ALA A 212 -11.19 2.17 6.02
N LEU A 213 -10.02 2.81 6.04
CA LEU A 213 -8.75 2.21 5.58
C LEU A 213 -8.10 1.30 6.62
N SER A 214 -8.44 1.43 7.91
CA SER A 214 -7.87 0.64 8.99
C SER A 214 -8.77 -0.53 9.45
N SER A 215 -8.16 -1.63 9.86
CA SER A 215 -8.87 -2.78 10.45
C SER A 215 -9.01 -2.67 11.97
N SER A 216 -8.29 -1.74 12.59
CA SER A 216 -8.35 -1.42 14.01
C SER A 216 -8.54 0.08 14.21
N GLU A 217 -8.86 0.49 15.43
CA GLU A 217 -8.74 1.88 15.81
C GLU A 217 -7.32 2.40 15.57
N ILE A 218 -7.25 3.66 15.14
CA ILE A 218 -5.98 4.35 14.87
C ILE A 218 -5.35 4.66 16.22
N THR A 219 -4.20 4.07 16.51
CA THR A 219 -3.51 4.31 17.77
C THR A 219 -2.82 5.67 17.71
N LYS A 220 -3.22 6.58 18.60
CA LYS A 220 -2.52 7.86 18.79
C LYS A 220 -1.38 7.64 19.77
N GLU A 221 -0.16 7.43 19.28
CA GLU A 221 1.02 7.38 20.13
C GLU A 221 1.44 8.80 20.53
N ASN A 222 1.60 9.69 19.54
CA ASN A 222 1.93 11.10 19.73
C ASN A 222 1.23 11.93 18.62
N PRO A 223 1.14 13.26 18.70
CA PRO A 223 0.42 14.04 17.70
C PRO A 223 1.11 14.06 16.34
N ASN A 224 2.42 13.83 16.31
CA ASN A 224 3.22 13.83 15.11
C ASN A 224 3.17 12.50 14.34
N THR A 225 2.70 11.41 14.95
CA THR A 225 2.81 10.05 14.43
C THR A 225 1.50 9.30 14.59
N ARG A 226 1.04 8.70 13.50
CA ARG A 226 -0.17 7.90 13.44
C ARG A 226 0.19 6.49 12.98
N ALA A 227 -0.12 5.49 13.79
CA ALA A 227 0.03 4.09 13.42
C ALA A 227 -1.35 3.45 13.25
N HIS A 228 -1.51 2.65 12.20
CA HIS A 228 -2.75 1.90 11.97
C HIS A 228 -2.48 0.55 11.30
N HIS A 229 -3.42 -0.37 11.49
CA HIS A 229 -3.42 -1.66 10.83
C HIS A 229 -4.17 -1.53 9.49
N PRO A 230 -3.49 -1.63 8.34
CA PRO A 230 -4.11 -1.45 7.05
C PRO A 230 -5.14 -2.54 6.76
N ARG A 231 -6.28 -2.19 6.16
CA ARG A 231 -7.24 -3.20 5.68
C ARG A 231 -6.65 -3.91 4.48
N LYS A 232 -6.62 -5.24 4.55
CA LYS A 232 -6.20 -6.15 3.47
C LYS A 232 -7.04 -6.08 2.19
N ILE A 233 -8.13 -5.31 2.20
CA ILE A 233 -8.99 -5.08 1.04
C ILE A 233 -8.36 -4.09 0.06
N PHE A 234 -7.61 -3.11 0.57
CA PHE A 234 -7.05 -2.03 -0.24
C PHE A 234 -5.55 -2.24 -0.43
N SER A 235 -5.06 -1.97 -1.63
CA SER A 235 -3.63 -1.97 -1.91
C SER A 235 -2.87 -0.93 -1.10
N VAL A 236 -1.60 -1.20 -0.83
CA VAL A 236 -0.71 -0.24 -0.14
C VAL A 236 -0.62 1.10 -0.88
N PRO A 237 -0.41 1.15 -2.22
CA PRO A 237 -0.43 2.40 -2.98
C PRO A 237 -1.70 3.24 -2.75
N PHE A 238 -2.86 2.60 -2.73
CA PHE A 238 -4.14 3.27 -2.54
C PHE A 238 -4.27 3.89 -1.14
N GLN A 239 -3.86 3.15 -0.11
CA GLN A 239 -3.88 3.63 1.27
C GLN A 239 -2.93 4.82 1.48
N LEU A 240 -1.76 4.79 0.83
CA LEU A 240 -0.82 5.90 0.83
C LEU A 240 -1.37 7.13 0.10
N LEU A 241 -2.06 6.96 -1.04
CA LEU A 241 -2.70 8.06 -1.76
C LEU A 241 -3.72 8.79 -0.89
N LEU A 242 -4.65 8.08 -0.25
CA LEU A 242 -5.65 8.71 0.58
C LEU A 242 -5.04 9.37 1.82
N SER A 243 -4.08 8.70 2.47
CA SER A 243 -3.35 9.28 3.60
C SER A 243 -2.60 10.56 3.21
N ALA A 244 -1.98 10.57 2.03
CA ALA A 244 -1.32 11.74 1.47
C ALA A 244 -2.32 12.87 1.18
N ALA A 245 -3.45 12.58 0.55
CA ALA A 245 -4.47 13.59 0.23
C ALA A 245 -5.05 14.23 1.50
N ILE A 246 -5.28 13.44 2.55
CA ILE A 246 -5.73 13.94 3.86
C ILE A 246 -4.65 14.83 4.49
N SER A 247 -3.39 14.42 4.44
CA SER A 247 -2.26 15.23 4.93
C SER A 247 -2.15 16.55 4.16
N ALA A 248 -2.30 16.51 2.83
CA ALA A 248 -2.30 17.70 1.98
C ALA A 248 -3.38 18.72 2.38
N GLU A 249 -4.59 18.25 2.68
CA GLU A 249 -5.68 19.12 3.15
C GLU A 249 -5.39 19.77 4.49
N ALA A 250 -4.78 19.03 5.41
CA ALA A 250 -4.43 19.57 6.71
C ALA A 250 -3.35 20.65 6.60
N TRP A 251 -2.32 20.41 5.79
CA TRP A 251 -1.23 21.36 5.55
C TRP A 251 -1.72 22.60 4.79
N GLU A 252 -2.53 22.43 3.74
CA GLU A 252 -3.15 23.54 3.04
C GLU A 252 -3.97 24.40 4.00
N ARG A 253 -4.78 23.80 4.88
CA ARG A 253 -5.61 24.57 5.81
C ARG A 253 -4.77 25.37 6.80
N LEU A 254 -3.67 24.80 7.29
CA LEU A 254 -2.72 25.51 8.15
C LEU A 254 -2.13 26.73 7.43
N VAL A 255 -1.64 26.53 6.21
CA VAL A 255 -1.08 27.62 5.38
C VAL A 255 -2.13 28.70 5.15
N SER A 256 -3.38 28.34 4.82
CA SER A 256 -4.46 29.31 4.65
C SER A 256 -4.69 30.13 5.92
N TYR A 257 -4.72 29.53 7.11
CA TYR A 257 -4.87 30.28 8.36
C TYR A 257 -3.70 31.24 8.60
N CYS A 258 -2.47 30.80 8.34
CA CYS A 258 -1.28 31.63 8.45
C CYS A 258 -1.34 32.84 7.50
N LEU A 259 -1.82 32.64 6.27
CA LEU A 259 -1.94 33.70 5.26
C LEU A 259 -3.11 34.66 5.54
N GLU A 260 -4.24 34.15 6.03
CA GLU A 260 -5.45 34.91 6.37
C GLU A 260 -5.24 35.80 7.61
N GLU A 261 -4.73 35.23 8.71
CA GLU A 261 -4.61 35.95 9.99
C GLU A 261 -3.27 36.67 10.15
N ARG A 262 -2.22 36.26 9.42
CA ARG A 262 -0.84 36.80 9.50
C ARG A 262 -0.38 37.04 10.95
N PRO A 263 -0.40 36.00 11.81
CA PRO A 263 -0.12 36.20 13.22
C PRO A 263 1.32 36.66 13.45
N PRO A 264 1.58 37.59 14.39
CA PRO A 264 2.94 37.91 14.80
C PRO A 264 3.58 36.70 15.49
N LYS A 265 4.91 36.55 15.37
CA LYS A 265 5.66 35.37 15.87
C LYS A 265 5.34 34.99 17.31
N ALA A 266 5.26 36.00 18.19
CA ALA A 266 4.97 35.80 19.61
C ALA A 266 3.59 35.17 19.87
N ALA A 267 2.63 35.33 18.95
CA ALA A 267 1.26 34.83 19.08
C ALA A 267 1.02 33.50 18.33
N ILE A 268 2.00 32.98 17.57
CA ILE A 268 1.82 31.77 16.75
C ILE A 268 1.39 30.58 17.62
N ALA A 269 2.01 30.39 18.78
CA ALA A 269 1.69 29.27 19.67
C ALA A 269 0.24 29.33 20.19
N GLU A 270 -0.24 30.51 20.58
CA GLU A 270 -1.63 30.70 21.03
C GLU A 270 -2.63 30.52 19.88
N ARG A 271 -2.28 31.00 18.69
CA ARG A 271 -3.10 30.86 17.49
C ARG A 271 -3.21 29.41 17.04
N LEU A 272 -2.11 28.65 17.04
CA LEU A 272 -2.13 27.22 16.76
C LEU A 272 -3.07 26.48 17.72
N LYS A 273 -3.04 26.78 19.02
CA LYS A 273 -3.97 26.19 20.00
C LYS A 273 -5.43 26.53 19.65
N ALA A 274 -5.74 27.80 19.44
CA ALA A 274 -7.08 28.25 19.10
C ALA A 274 -7.59 27.64 17.78
N TRP A 275 -6.74 27.54 16.75
CA TRP A 275 -7.10 26.90 15.49
C TRP A 275 -7.29 25.39 15.65
N THR A 276 -6.52 24.75 16.52
CA THR A 276 -6.62 23.32 16.82
C THR A 276 -7.91 22.99 17.59
N GLU A 277 -8.41 23.90 18.42
CA GLU A 277 -9.70 23.78 19.12
C GLU A 277 -10.90 23.99 18.19
N LYS A 278 -10.76 24.81 17.13
CA LYS A 278 -11.79 25.03 16.12
C LYS A 278 -11.94 23.88 15.13
N GLN A 279 -11.13 22.82 15.23
CA GLN A 279 -11.23 21.69 14.32
C GLN A 279 -12.49 20.87 14.59
N PRO A 280 -13.14 20.34 13.53
CA PRO A 280 -14.34 19.54 13.70
C PRO A 280 -14.04 18.29 14.54
N GLU A 281 -15.03 17.84 15.31
CA GLU A 281 -14.97 16.52 15.93
C GLU A 281 -15.21 15.43 14.89
N THR A 282 -14.60 14.26 15.10
CA THR A 282 -14.72 13.13 14.17
C THR A 282 -16.18 12.67 14.10
N GLU A 283 -16.74 12.59 12.90
CA GLU A 283 -18.05 11.98 12.69
C GLU A 283 -18.03 10.50 13.04
N SER A 284 -19.12 10.03 13.67
CA SER A 284 -19.25 8.67 14.22
C SER A 284 -19.50 7.58 13.17
N ASP A 285 -19.91 7.95 11.96
CA ASP A 285 -20.21 6.99 10.91
C ASP A 285 -18.94 6.47 10.26
N SER A 286 -18.51 5.30 10.72
CA SER A 286 -17.32 4.61 10.27
C SER A 286 -17.70 3.38 9.44
N GLY A 287 -17.22 3.34 8.20
CA GLY A 287 -17.49 2.22 7.30
C GLY A 287 -16.90 2.46 5.92
N ILE A 288 -16.79 1.40 5.12
CA ILE A 288 -16.26 1.48 3.74
C ILE A 288 -17.04 2.49 2.89
N HIS A 289 -18.32 2.72 3.20
CA HIS A 289 -19.18 3.72 2.56
C HIS A 289 -18.61 5.14 2.59
N SER A 290 -17.82 5.51 3.61
CA SER A 290 -17.20 6.85 3.69
C SER A 290 -16.26 7.18 2.53
N LEU A 291 -15.67 6.14 1.93
CA LEU A 291 -14.76 6.29 0.79
C LEU A 291 -15.50 6.75 -0.48
N PHE A 292 -16.82 6.51 -0.54
CA PHE A 292 -17.68 6.85 -1.68
C PHE A 292 -18.42 8.17 -1.50
N GLU A 293 -18.27 8.83 -0.35
CA GLU A 293 -18.89 10.13 -0.13
C GLU A 293 -18.25 11.20 -1.02
N GLU A 294 -19.08 12.12 -1.53
CA GLU A 294 -18.63 13.20 -2.44
C GLU A 294 -17.47 13.99 -1.83
N ARG A 295 -17.49 14.25 -0.52
CA ARG A 295 -16.39 14.96 0.18
C ARG A 295 -15.05 14.23 0.12
N THR A 296 -15.07 12.90 0.06
CA THR A 296 -13.88 12.04 -0.03
C THR A 296 -13.41 11.96 -1.47
N ILE A 297 -14.34 11.87 -2.42
CA ILE A 297 -14.06 11.91 -3.86
C ILE A 297 -13.36 13.23 -4.23
N LEU A 298 -13.96 14.35 -3.82
CA LEU A 298 -13.43 15.70 -4.09
C LEU A 298 -12.06 15.95 -3.45
N LEU A 299 -11.68 15.21 -2.40
CA LEU A 299 -10.40 15.38 -1.72
C LEU A 299 -9.22 15.09 -2.67
N VAL A 300 -9.28 13.98 -3.42
CA VAL A 300 -8.21 13.60 -4.34
C VAL A 300 -8.20 14.52 -5.57
N ASP A 301 -9.38 14.82 -6.09
CA ASP A 301 -9.55 15.66 -7.29
C ASP A 301 -9.00 17.07 -7.05
N LYS A 302 -9.24 17.63 -5.86
CA LYS A 302 -8.73 18.94 -5.42
C LYS A 302 -7.22 19.10 -5.63
N PHE A 303 -6.43 18.09 -5.25
CA PHE A 303 -4.96 18.19 -5.29
C PHE A 303 -4.34 17.77 -6.62
N THR A 304 -5.09 17.02 -7.43
CA THR A 304 -4.66 16.66 -8.78
C THR A 304 -5.01 17.72 -9.83
N GLY A 305 -5.92 18.65 -9.51
CA GLY A 305 -6.35 19.71 -10.44
C GLY A 305 -7.14 19.19 -11.63
N ARG A 306 -7.66 17.96 -11.53
CA ARG A 306 -8.50 17.33 -12.55
C ARG A 306 -9.95 17.36 -12.07
N ASN A 307 -10.88 17.59 -13.01
CA ASN A 307 -12.32 17.48 -12.75
C ASN A 307 -12.83 16.05 -12.98
N ASP A 308 -11.95 15.13 -13.35
CA ASP A 308 -12.29 13.72 -13.53
C ASP A 308 -12.30 13.03 -12.17
N ARG A 309 -13.45 12.48 -11.78
CA ARG A 309 -13.64 11.77 -10.50
C ARG A 309 -12.82 10.48 -10.47
N LYS A 310 -11.56 10.56 -10.06
CA LYS A 310 -10.63 9.41 -10.10
C LYS A 310 -10.78 8.42 -8.96
N LEU A 311 -11.20 8.91 -7.79
CA LEU A 311 -11.30 8.06 -6.59
C LEU A 311 -12.28 6.88 -6.77
N PRO A 312 -13.49 7.07 -7.34
CA PRO A 312 -14.41 5.97 -7.64
C PRO A 312 -13.78 4.88 -8.53
N ASP A 313 -13.09 5.28 -9.61
CA ASP A 313 -12.41 4.35 -10.51
C ASP A 313 -11.34 3.53 -9.79
N PHE A 314 -10.59 4.17 -8.89
CA PHE A 314 -9.60 3.49 -8.07
C PHE A 314 -10.24 2.50 -7.09
N LEU A 315 -11.30 2.91 -6.39
CA LEU A 315 -12.03 2.05 -5.47
C LEU A 315 -12.57 0.82 -6.19
N GLU A 316 -13.24 0.99 -7.32
CA GLU A 316 -13.79 -0.13 -8.09
C GLU A 316 -12.70 -1.12 -8.50
N LYS A 317 -11.55 -0.63 -8.99
CA LYS A 317 -10.42 -1.49 -9.35
C LYS A 317 -9.85 -2.25 -8.16
N GLU A 318 -9.71 -1.60 -7.00
CA GLU A 318 -9.24 -2.23 -5.77
C GLU A 318 -10.19 -3.33 -5.28
N PHE A 319 -11.50 -3.12 -5.36
CA PHE A 319 -12.49 -4.13 -5.02
C PHE A 319 -12.45 -5.31 -5.99
N ARG A 320 -12.47 -5.07 -7.31
CA ARG A 320 -12.42 -6.13 -8.32
C ARG A 320 -11.17 -7.01 -8.16
N LYS A 321 -9.99 -6.42 -8.00
CA LYS A 321 -8.74 -7.16 -7.75
C LYS A 321 -8.82 -8.04 -6.51
N THR A 322 -9.44 -7.54 -5.46
CA THR A 322 -9.61 -8.26 -4.19
C THR A 322 -10.57 -9.42 -4.34
N GLU A 323 -11.68 -9.23 -5.04
CA GLU A 323 -12.64 -10.29 -5.34
C GLU A 323 -12.02 -11.40 -6.19
N GLU A 324 -11.28 -11.04 -7.24
CA GLU A 324 -10.54 -12.01 -8.06
C GLU A 324 -9.55 -12.82 -7.23
N THR A 325 -8.81 -12.16 -6.33
CA THR A 325 -7.86 -12.82 -5.44
C THR A 325 -8.56 -13.77 -4.48
N ARG A 326 -9.70 -13.37 -3.90
CA ARG A 326 -10.52 -14.22 -3.02
C ARG A 326 -11.08 -15.42 -3.78
N LYS A 327 -11.60 -15.20 -4.99
CA LYS A 327 -12.11 -16.25 -5.87
C LYS A 327 -11.01 -17.27 -6.19
N ARG A 328 -9.82 -16.81 -6.59
CA ARG A 328 -8.67 -17.69 -6.84
C ARG A 328 -8.25 -18.47 -5.59
N LYS A 329 -8.12 -17.82 -4.44
CA LYS A 329 -7.79 -18.51 -3.17
C LYS A 329 -8.83 -19.58 -2.83
N ARG A 330 -10.11 -19.29 -3.04
CA ARG A 330 -11.23 -20.23 -2.86
C ARG A 330 -11.13 -21.41 -3.81
N GLU A 331 -10.97 -21.17 -5.11
CA GLU A 331 -10.85 -22.22 -6.13
C GLU A 331 -9.63 -23.12 -5.87
N THR A 332 -8.48 -22.55 -5.54
CA THR A 332 -7.28 -23.32 -5.18
C THR A 332 -7.50 -24.15 -3.92
N ARG A 333 -8.15 -23.60 -2.89
CA ARG A 333 -8.43 -24.33 -1.65
C ARG A 333 -9.43 -25.45 -1.85
N LEU A 334 -10.48 -25.21 -2.65
CA LEU A 334 -11.45 -26.24 -3.02
C LEU A 334 -10.76 -27.39 -3.75
N ARG A 335 -9.88 -27.06 -4.71
CA ARG A 335 -9.08 -28.04 -5.45
C ARG A 335 -8.18 -28.87 -4.53
N GLU A 336 -7.46 -28.23 -3.61
CA GLU A 336 -6.61 -28.91 -2.62
C GLU A 336 -7.44 -29.89 -1.76
N ILE A 337 -8.63 -29.48 -1.33
CA ILE A 337 -9.53 -30.33 -0.56
C ILE A 337 -10.00 -31.55 -1.38
N GLU A 338 -10.41 -31.33 -2.63
CA GLU A 338 -10.97 -32.37 -3.50
C GLU A 338 -9.94 -33.35 -4.05
N GLU A 339 -8.78 -32.85 -4.48
CA GLU A 339 -7.76 -33.63 -5.17
C GLU A 339 -6.76 -34.29 -4.20
N GLU A 340 -6.45 -33.65 -3.06
CA GLU A 340 -5.40 -34.14 -2.15
C GLU A 340 -5.93 -34.57 -0.78
N LEU A 341 -6.66 -33.68 -0.08
CA LEU A 341 -6.95 -33.88 1.34
C LEU A 341 -8.07 -34.90 1.58
N LEU A 342 -9.19 -34.81 0.84
CA LEU A 342 -10.31 -35.75 0.98
C LEU A 342 -9.90 -37.17 0.58
N PRO A 343 -9.26 -37.44 -0.58
CA PRO A 343 -8.83 -38.79 -0.93
C PRO A 343 -7.89 -39.40 0.11
N ARG A 344 -6.90 -38.63 0.58
CA ARG A 344 -5.98 -39.07 1.64
C ARG A 344 -6.71 -39.39 2.94
N GLN A 345 -7.68 -38.56 3.33
CA GLN A 345 -8.42 -38.76 4.56
C GLN A 345 -9.39 -39.95 4.48
N LEU A 346 -10.02 -40.18 3.33
CA LEU A 346 -10.86 -41.35 3.08
C LEU A 346 -10.05 -42.66 3.14
N LEU A 347 -8.84 -42.67 2.57
CA LEU A 347 -7.91 -43.81 2.68
C LEU A 347 -7.54 -44.12 4.13
N LEU A 348 -7.31 -43.10 4.97
CA LEU A 348 -7.03 -43.28 6.40
C LEU A 348 -8.23 -43.87 7.16
N VAL A 349 -9.45 -43.43 6.84
CA VAL A 349 -10.68 -43.99 7.42
C VAL A 349 -10.91 -45.44 6.97
N GLU A 350 -10.65 -45.75 5.70
CA GLU A 350 -10.76 -47.11 5.16
C GLU A 350 -9.68 -48.05 5.73
N ALA A 351 -8.44 -47.58 5.87
CA ALA A 351 -7.37 -48.33 6.52
C ALA A 351 -7.69 -48.60 8.00
N GLN A 352 -8.33 -47.64 8.68
CA GLN A 352 -8.80 -47.80 10.06
C GLN A 352 -9.91 -48.85 10.18
N SER A 353 -10.84 -48.90 9.24
CA SER A 353 -11.96 -49.86 9.27
C SER A 353 -11.55 -51.30 8.95
N LYS A 354 -10.46 -51.49 8.19
CA LYS A 354 -9.92 -52.81 7.81
C LYS A 354 -8.92 -53.40 8.81
N PHE A 355 -8.57 -52.68 9.88
CA PHE A 355 -7.56 -53.14 10.83
C PHE A 355 -8.13 -54.14 11.85
N GLU A 356 -7.60 -55.36 11.86
CA GLU A 356 -7.87 -56.39 12.87
C GLU A 356 -6.63 -56.54 13.78
N GLY A 357 -6.64 -55.86 14.94
CA GLY A 357 -5.52 -55.80 15.88
C GLY A 357 -5.83 -56.34 17.27
N SER A 358 -4.77 -56.53 18.07
CA SER A 358 -4.84 -57.10 19.42
C SER A 358 -5.67 -56.25 20.42
N HIS A 359 -6.18 -56.88 21.47
CA HIS A 359 -7.11 -56.26 22.43
C HIS A 359 -6.55 -55.02 23.17
N ASN A 360 -5.22 -54.85 23.22
CA ASN A 360 -4.54 -53.74 23.90
C ASN A 360 -4.42 -52.47 23.05
N ASP A 361 -4.43 -52.56 21.72
CA ASP A 361 -4.27 -51.41 20.81
C ASP A 361 -5.61 -50.77 20.42
N ARG A 362 -6.72 -51.42 20.78
CA ARG A 362 -8.08 -51.09 20.33
C ARG A 362 -8.53 -49.68 20.72
N LYS A 363 -8.22 -49.22 21.95
CA LYS A 363 -8.59 -47.87 22.41
C LYS A 363 -7.85 -46.76 21.66
N LEU A 364 -6.53 -46.90 21.51
CA LEU A 364 -5.71 -45.93 20.76
C LEU A 364 -6.11 -45.90 19.27
N TRP A 365 -6.48 -47.05 18.72
CA TRP A 365 -6.97 -47.17 17.35
C TRP A 365 -8.36 -46.55 17.15
N GLU A 366 -9.27 -46.70 18.12
CA GLU A 366 -10.57 -46.02 18.13
C GLU A 366 -10.43 -44.50 18.25
N GLU A 367 -9.53 -44.01 19.10
CA GLU A 367 -9.22 -42.58 19.22
C GLU A 367 -8.65 -42.01 17.90
N PHE A 368 -7.76 -42.75 17.23
CA PHE A 368 -7.25 -42.39 15.91
C PHE A 368 -8.38 -42.36 14.86
N GLY A 369 -9.27 -43.35 14.86
CA GLY A 369 -10.43 -43.39 13.97
C GLY A 369 -11.39 -42.22 14.18
N ASN A 370 -11.62 -41.84 15.45
CA ASN A 370 -12.44 -40.67 15.78
C ASN A 370 -11.83 -39.37 15.28
N LYS A 371 -10.51 -39.18 15.45
CA LYS A 371 -9.79 -38.03 14.87
C LYS A 371 -9.87 -38.01 13.34
N CYS A 372 -9.78 -39.17 12.71
CA CYS A 372 -9.88 -39.28 11.25
C CYS A 372 -11.28 -38.93 10.72
N ARG A 373 -12.34 -39.38 11.42
CA ARG A 373 -13.73 -39.03 11.09
C ARG A 373 -14.02 -37.55 11.31
N GLN A 374 -13.60 -36.98 12.44
CA GLN A 374 -13.73 -35.55 12.71
C GLN A 374 -13.03 -34.69 11.65
N LYS A 375 -11.83 -35.09 11.23
CA LYS A 375 -11.10 -34.39 10.18
C LYS A 375 -11.80 -34.50 8.82
N LEU A 376 -12.39 -35.66 8.50
CA LEU A 376 -13.19 -35.85 7.29
C LEU A 376 -14.45 -34.97 7.31
N GLU A 377 -15.19 -34.93 8.42
CA GLU A 377 -16.36 -34.07 8.59
C GLU A 377 -16.00 -32.58 8.49
N SER A 378 -14.86 -32.18 9.03
CA SER A 378 -14.33 -30.82 8.88
C SER A 378 -14.03 -30.49 7.42
N LEU A 379 -13.39 -31.40 6.67
CA LEU A 379 -13.07 -31.17 5.24
C LEU A 379 -14.33 -31.13 4.38
N LEU A 380 -15.31 -32.01 4.63
CA LEU A 380 -16.59 -32.02 3.91
C LEU A 380 -17.43 -30.78 4.20
N SER A 381 -17.41 -30.27 5.43
CA SER A 381 -18.09 -29.02 5.77
C SER A 381 -17.39 -27.82 5.13
N GLU A 382 -16.05 -27.77 5.13
CA GLU A 382 -15.26 -26.75 4.42
C GLU A 382 -15.56 -26.78 2.91
N GLN A 383 -15.56 -27.95 2.26
CA GLN A 383 -15.91 -28.11 0.84
C GLN A 383 -17.32 -27.57 0.52
N ARG A 384 -18.31 -27.92 1.34
CA ARG A 384 -19.70 -27.46 1.17
C ARG A 384 -19.79 -25.93 1.28
N ASN A 385 -19.13 -25.34 2.27
CA ASN A 385 -19.13 -23.89 2.46
C ASN A 385 -18.47 -23.17 1.27
N LEU A 386 -17.31 -23.67 0.81
CA LEU A 386 -16.60 -23.11 -0.34
C LEU A 386 -17.40 -23.24 -1.65
N SER A 387 -18.21 -24.30 -1.78
CA SER A 387 -19.07 -24.54 -2.95
C SER A 387 -20.38 -23.74 -2.93
N GLN A 388 -20.92 -23.42 -1.75
CA GLN A 388 -22.22 -22.73 -1.58
C GLN A 388 -22.12 -21.20 -1.67
N GLU A 389 -20.97 -20.60 -1.37
CA GLU A 389 -20.76 -19.14 -1.51
C GLU A 389 -20.71 -18.64 -2.98
N GLY A 390 -21.13 -19.47 -3.94
CA GLY A 390 -21.40 -19.08 -5.32
C GLY A 390 -22.82 -18.55 -5.58
N SER A 391 -23.76 -18.71 -4.64
CA SER A 391 -25.18 -18.34 -4.84
C SER A 391 -25.79 -17.41 -3.79
N SER A 392 -25.03 -16.96 -2.78
CA SER A 392 -25.49 -15.89 -1.89
C SER A 392 -25.15 -14.54 -2.54
N SER A 393 -26.19 -13.88 -3.06
CA SER A 393 -26.30 -12.45 -3.43
C SER A 393 -24.99 -11.77 -3.83
N ASN A 394 -24.92 -11.35 -5.10
CA ASN A 394 -24.01 -10.30 -5.60
C ASN A 394 -23.52 -9.43 -4.45
N GLY A 395 -22.21 -9.51 -4.14
CA GLY A 395 -21.56 -8.41 -3.46
C GLY A 395 -22.01 -7.15 -4.19
N ARG A 396 -22.65 -6.24 -3.44
CA ARG A 396 -23.38 -5.08 -3.96
C ARG A 396 -22.71 -4.54 -5.21
N LYS A 397 -23.43 -4.56 -6.33
CA LYS A 397 -22.91 -4.03 -7.59
C LYS A 397 -22.72 -2.53 -7.44
N ALA A 398 -21.85 -1.93 -8.27
CA ALA A 398 -21.73 -0.47 -8.39
C ALA A 398 -23.11 0.21 -8.63
N GLU A 399 -24.05 -0.50 -9.23
CA GLU A 399 -25.45 -0.11 -9.47
C GLU A 399 -26.29 0.05 -8.18
N ASP A 400 -25.91 -0.57 -7.05
CA ASP A 400 -26.58 -0.37 -5.74
C ASP A 400 -26.20 0.97 -5.07
N TRP A 401 -25.28 1.73 -5.69
CA TRP A 401 -24.80 3.04 -5.22
C TRP A 401 -25.43 4.23 -5.98
N ASP A 402 -26.31 3.96 -6.95
CA ASP A 402 -27.06 4.96 -7.74
C ASP A 402 -28.11 5.76 -6.94
N HIS A 403 -28.27 5.49 -5.63
CA HIS A 403 -29.11 6.28 -4.75
C HIS A 403 -28.41 7.51 -4.13
N LEU A 404 -27.21 7.85 -4.59
CA LEU A 404 -26.49 9.08 -4.23
C LEU A 404 -26.48 10.08 -5.40
N VAL A 405 -27.66 10.61 -5.72
CA VAL A 405 -27.84 11.92 -6.41
C VAL A 405 -28.68 12.81 -5.51
#